data_AF-A0A9X1KC70-F1
#
_entry.id   AF-A0A9X1KC70-F1
#
_cell.length_a   1.000
_cell.length_b   1.000
_cell.length_c   1.000
_cell.angle_alpha   90.00
_cell.angle_beta   90.00
_cell.angle_gamma   90.00
#
_symmetry.space_group_name_H-M   'P 1'
#
loop_
_entity.id
_entity.type
_entity.pdbx_description
1 polymer ?
#
loop_
_entity_poly.entity_id
_entity_poly.type
_entity_poly.pdbx_seq_one_letter_code
_entity_poly.pdbx_strand_id
1 'polypeptide(L)' 'PFQHKNTVTSIAFSPDGQAVISNGDQNKVTWSWVSSDKLLQIGCEQLRDHSMLLNPITEAAREARYTCDQYVWAD' A
#
# COMPACT_ATOMS: atom_id res chain seq x y z
N PRO A 1 16.23 -1.66 -5.19
CA PRO A 1 16.29 -0.34 -4.47
C PRO A 1 16.22 -0.44 -2.94
N PHE A 2 15.68 -1.51 -2.34
CA PHE A 2 15.57 -1.67 -0.89
C PHE A 2 16.26 -2.94 -0.38
N GLN A 3 17.58 -3.04 -0.58
CA GLN A 3 18.36 -4.20 -0.16
C GLN A 3 19.62 -3.78 0.61
N HIS A 4 19.89 -4.45 1.73
CA HIS A 4 21.16 -4.34 2.43
C HIS A 4 22.26 -5.08 1.68
N LYS A 5 23.42 -4.43 1.53
CA LYS A 5 24.58 -5.04 0.84
C LYS A 5 25.41 -5.93 1.77
N ASN A 6 25.21 -5.80 3.07
CA ASN A 6 25.92 -6.51 4.13
C ASN A 6 24.93 -6.94 5.23
N THR A 7 25.44 -7.61 6.26
CA THR A 7 24.66 -8.05 7.42
C THR A 7 23.89 -6.90 8.05
N VAL A 8 22.60 -7.13 8.30
CA VAL A 8 21.77 -6.22 9.08
C VAL A 8 22.15 -6.37 10.55
N THR A 9 22.57 -5.28 11.18
CA THR A 9 23.02 -5.27 12.58
C THR A 9 21.94 -4.79 13.53
N SER A 10 20.94 -4.05 13.04
CA SER A 10 19.83 -3.59 13.86
C SER A 10 18.56 -3.34 13.05
N ILE A 11 17.43 -3.45 13.76
CA ILE A 11 16.09 -3.08 13.28
C ILE A 11 15.41 -2.19 14.32
N ALA A 12 14.62 -1.22 13.88
CA ALA A 12 13.81 -0.38 14.74
C ALA A 12 12.45 -0.10 14.08
N PHE A 13 11.39 -0.15 14.88
CA PHE A 13 10.05 0.26 14.48
C PHE A 13 9.84 1.73 14.88
N SER A 14 9.19 2.51 14.03
CA SER A 14 8.76 3.86 14.42
C SER A 14 7.68 3.76 15.50
N PRO A 15 7.62 4.71 16.45
CA PRO A 15 6.62 4.68 17.53
C PRO A 15 5.16 4.72 17.05
N ASP A 16 4.91 5.29 15.86
CA ASP A 16 3.61 5.33 15.21
C ASP A 16 3.29 4.05 14.39
N GLY A 17 4.21 3.09 14.34
CA GLY A 17 4.06 1.84 13.60
C GLY A 17 4.09 1.97 12.09
N GLN A 18 4.32 3.17 11.53
CA GLN A 18 4.26 3.43 10.09
C GLN A 18 5.59 3.20 9.35
N ALA A 19 6.67 2.89 10.05
CA ALA A 19 7.95 2.60 9.42
C ALA A 19 8.77 1.54 10.15
N VAL A 20 9.57 0.84 9.36
CA VAL A 20 10.66 -0.02 9.82
C VAL A 20 11.96 0.52 9.26
N ILE A 21 12.94 0.70 10.14
CA ILE A 21 14.29 1.05 9.78
C ILE A 21 15.16 -0.17 10.01
N SER A 22 15.89 -0.59 8.98
CA SER A 22 16.93 -1.58 9.09
C SER A 22 18.28 -0.93 8.78
N ASN A 23 19.31 -1.28 9.55
CA ASN A 23 20.65 -0.75 9.37
C ASN A 23 21.66 -1.89 9.20
N GLY A 24 22.63 -1.69 8.31
CA GLY A 24 23.79 -2.54 8.13
C GLY A 24 25.04 -1.68 7.94
N ASP A 25 26.21 -2.31 7.92
CA ASP A 25 27.53 -1.65 8.01
C ASP A 25 27.75 -0.48 7.05
N GLN A 26 27.06 -0.45 5.91
CA GLN A 26 27.23 0.58 4.88
C GLN A 26 25.91 1.13 4.33
N ASN A 27 24.76 0.66 4.82
CA ASN A 27 23.48 1.20 4.38
C ASN A 27 22.37 1.06 5.41
N LYS A 28 21.57 2.11 5.50
CA LYS A 28 20.28 2.17 6.19
C LYS A 28 19.18 2.05 5.14
N VAL A 29 18.21 1.17 5.36
CA VAL A 29 17.01 1.04 4.55
C VAL A 29 15.81 1.42 5.42
N THR A 30 14.89 2.19 4.85
CA THR A 30 13.66 2.59 5.51
C THR A 30 12.49 2.07 4.69
N TRP A 31 11.63 1.31 5.36
CA TRP A 31 10.38 0.80 4.85
C TRP A 31 9.28 1.63 5.49
N SER A 32 8.48 2.32 4.69
CA SER A 32 7.30 3.02 5.17
C SER A 32 6.08 2.23 4.74
N TRP A 33 5.18 1.98 5.68
CA TRP A 33 3.86 1.45 5.40
C TRP A 33 3.01 2.55 4.79
N VAL A 34 2.33 2.22 3.70
CA VAL A 34 1.31 3.09 3.14
C VAL A 34 0.05 2.87 3.98
N SER A 35 -0.60 3.93 4.45
CA SER A 35 -1.83 3.80 5.24
C SER A 35 -2.89 3.01 4.47
N SER A 36 -3.78 2.32 5.18
CA SER A 36 -4.88 1.56 4.55
C SER A 36 -5.70 2.43 3.60
N ASP A 37 -5.99 3.68 3.99
CA ASP A 37 -6.70 4.65 3.15
C ASP A 37 -5.92 4.96 1.87
N LYS A 38 -4.59 5.10 1.98
CA LYS A 38 -3.75 5.38 0.82
C LYS A 38 -3.61 4.16 -0.09
N LEU A 39 -3.55 2.95 0.48
CA LEU A 39 -3.58 1.70 -0.29
C LEU A 39 -4.92 1.52 -1.00
N LEU A 40 -6.03 1.79 -0.31
CA LEU A 40 -7.37 1.75 -0.90
C LEU A 40 -7.48 2.77 -2.04
N GLN A 41 -7.03 4.01 -1.84
CA GLN A 41 -6.97 5.01 -2.88
C GLN A 41 -6.16 4.50 -4.09
N ILE A 42 -4.93 4.04 -3.88
CA ILE A 42 -4.08 3.53 -4.98
C ILE A 42 -4.77 2.38 -5.73
N GLY A 43 -5.33 1.40 -5.01
CA GLY A 43 -6.01 0.26 -5.61
C GLY A 43 -7.23 0.67 -6.44
N CYS A 44 -8.07 1.56 -5.90
CA CYS A 44 -9.22 2.09 -6.62
C CYS A 44 -8.77 2.87 -7.86
N GLU A 45 -7.85 3.83 -7.73
CA GLU A 45 -7.33 4.61 -8.87
C GLU A 45 -6.78 3.73 -10.00
N GLN A 46 -6.01 2.69 -9.67
CA GLN A 46 -5.48 1.75 -10.66
C GLN A 46 -6.56 0.98 -11.42
N LEU A 47 -7.72 0.77 -10.80
CA LEU A 47 -8.83 0.01 -11.36
C LEU A 47 -9.98 0.88 -11.89
N ARG A 48 -9.89 2.22 -11.80
CA ARG A 48 -11.00 3.14 -12.13
C ARG A 48 -11.63 2.86 -13.49
N ASP A 49 -10.77 2.71 -14.49
CA ASP A 49 -11.19 2.48 -15.88
C ASP A 49 -11.07 1.01 -16.30
N HIS A 50 -10.77 0.12 -15.35
CA HIS A 50 -10.63 -1.30 -15.62
C HIS A 50 -12.03 -1.92 -15.79
N SER A 51 -12.19 -2.78 -16.81
CA SER A 51 -13.47 -3.41 -17.15
C SER A 51 -14.11 -4.16 -15.98
N MET A 52 -13.30 -4.70 -15.06
CA MET A 52 -13.79 -5.35 -13.83
C MET A 52 -14.59 -4.40 -12.92
N LEU A 53 -14.30 -3.11 -12.89
CA LEU A 53 -15.04 -2.13 -12.09
C LEU A 53 -16.02 -1.29 -12.92
N LEU A 54 -15.85 -1.22 -14.24
CA LEU A 54 -16.82 -0.56 -15.13
C LEU A 54 -18.06 -1.44 -15.42
N ASN A 55 -17.87 -2.76 -15.50
CA ASN A 55 -18.96 -3.72 -15.69
C ASN A 55 -18.74 -4.96 -14.79
N PRO A 56 -18.97 -4.84 -13.46
CA PRO A 56 -18.66 -5.89 -12.50
C PRO A 56 -19.63 -7.08 -12.59
N ILE A 57 -19.12 -8.23 -13.04
CA ILE A 57 -19.89 -9.47 -13.19
C ILE A 57 -19.92 -10.27 -11.88
N THR A 58 -18.79 -10.32 -11.16
CA THR A 58 -18.67 -11.09 -9.91
C THR A 58 -19.09 -10.26 -8.71
N GLU A 59 -19.48 -10.94 -7.62
CA GLU A 59 -19.82 -10.25 -6.37
C GLU A 59 -18.63 -9.46 -5.82
N ALA A 60 -17.45 -10.07 -5.81
CA ALA A 60 -16.22 -9.40 -5.38
C ALA A 60 -15.95 -8.12 -6.18
N ALA A 61 -16.21 -8.10 -7.50
CA ALA A 61 -16.03 -6.91 -8.31
C ALA A 61 -17.08 -5.83 -8.00
N ARG A 62 -18.33 -6.23 -7.70
CA ARG A 62 -19.39 -5.30 -7.27
C ARG A 62 -19.07 -4.66 -5.92
N GLU A 63 -18.67 -5.46 -4.94
CA GLU A 63 -18.28 -4.99 -3.61
C GLU A 63 -17.03 -4.09 -3.66
N ALA A 64 -16.03 -4.46 -4.49
CA ALA A 64 -14.86 -3.62 -4.71
C ALA A 64 -15.23 -2.28 -5.35
N ARG A 65 -16.11 -2.29 -6.37
CA ARG A 65 -16.61 -1.07 -7.00
C ARG A 65 -17.33 -0.18 -5.99
N TYR A 66 -18.27 -0.75 -5.23
CA TYR A 66 -19.00 -0.04 -4.18
C TYR A 66 -18.06 0.59 -3.16
N THR A 67 -17.05 -0.14 -2.69
CA THR A 67 -16.06 0.38 -1.74
C THR A 67 -15.30 1.58 -2.33
N CYS A 68 -14.86 1.50 -3.58
CA CYS A 68 -14.17 2.61 -4.25
C CYS A 68 -15.08 3.83 -4.45
N ASP A 69 -16.33 3.63 -4.88
CA ASP A 69 -17.31 4.71 -5.02
C ASP A 69 -17.58 5.40 -3.66
N GLN A 70 -17.66 4.65 -2.56
CA GLN A 70 -17.97 5.20 -1.23
C GLN A 70 -16.79 5.92 -0.56
N TYR A 71 -15.58 5.38 -0.64
CA TYR A 71 -14.46 5.82 0.19
C TYR A 71 -13.36 6.56 -0.56
N VAL A 72 -13.34 6.51 -1.89
CA VAL A 72 -12.26 7.10 -2.71
C VAL A 72 -12.78 8.10 -3.73
N TRP A 73 -13.89 7.79 -4.40
CA TRP A 73 -14.42 8.61 -5.50
C TRP A 73 -15.66 9.43 -5.12
N ALA A 74 -16.04 9.42 -3.85
CA ALA A 74 -17.00 10.39 -3.33
C ALA A 74 -16.37 11.79 -3.34
N ASP A 75 -17.09 12.76 -3.90
CA ASP A 75 -16.70 14.18 -3.91
C ASP A 75 -16.60 14.79 -2.50
#